data_AF-A0A1C4CS93-F1
#
_entry.id   AF-A0A1C4CS93-F1
#
_cell.length_a   1.000
_cell.length_b   1.000
_cell.length_c   1.000
_cell.angle_alpha   90.00
_cell.angle_beta   90.00
_cell.angle_gamma   90.00
#
_symmetry.space_group_name_H-M   'P 1'
#
loop_
_entity.id
_entity.type
_entity.pdbx_description
1 polymer ?
#
loop_
_entity_poly.entity_id
_entity_poly.type
_entity_poly.pdbx_seq_one_letter_code
_entity_poly.pdbx_strand_id
1 'polypeptide(L)'
;MNVKAIFVGVVLVSGSINNALADSCRENIFGGQDCRYDNGTTSSSRANIFGGQDVQYSDGRTSTSRANIFGGQDVKNSDGSSSTSRANIFDGQDTQYSNGDSSTSRANIFGGQDTHYSNGKSSTSRANIFNGQDTQNY
;
A
#
# COMPACT_ATOMS: atom_id res chain seq x y z
N MET A 1 9.02 -21.85 15.82
CA MET A 1 9.49 -20.52 15.37
C MET A 1 8.28 -19.77 14.88
N ASN A 2 7.77 -18.84 15.70
CA ASN A 2 6.56 -18.10 15.38
C ASN A 2 6.97 -16.96 14.46
N VAL A 3 7.00 -17.21 13.15
CA VAL A 3 7.13 -16.14 12.16
C VAL A 3 5.84 -15.34 12.26
N LYS A 4 5.85 -14.31 13.12
CA LYS A 4 4.89 -13.22 13.02
C LYS A 4 5.15 -12.63 11.64
N ALA A 5 4.37 -13.05 10.66
CA ALA A 5 4.29 -12.39 9.37
C ALA A 5 3.78 -10.98 9.67
N ILE A 6 4.71 -10.07 9.94
CA ILE A 6 4.44 -8.66 10.01
C ILE A 6 4.08 -8.29 8.57
N PHE A 7 2.80 -8.39 8.24
CA PHE A 7 2.21 -7.99 6.97
C PHE A 7 2.18 -6.45 6.91
N VAL A 8 3.36 -5.83 7.07
CA VAL A 8 3.54 -4.39 6.92
C VAL A 8 3.94 -4.16 5.48
N GLY A 9 2.91 -4.07 4.67
CA GLY A 9 2.99 -3.62 3.30
C GLY A 9 1.65 -3.03 2.96
N VAL A 10 1.33 -1.87 3.56
CA VAL A 10 0.36 -0.97 2.94
C VAL A 10 1.02 -0.55 1.63
N VAL A 11 0.84 -1.37 0.60
CA VAL A 11 1.11 -0.97 -0.77
C VAL A 11 -0.02 0.00 -1.07
N LEU A 12 0.24 1.28 -0.78
CA LEU A 12 -0.55 2.39 -1.29
C LEU A 12 -0.41 2.35 -2.81
N VAL A 13 -1.30 1.59 -3.45
CA VAL A 13 -1.46 1.52 -4.89
C VAL A 13 -1.81 2.92 -5.39
N SER A 14 -0.77 3.70 -5.68
CA SER A 14 -0.85 5.04 -6.26
C SER A 14 -0.60 4.91 -7.75
N GLY A 15 -1.53 4.27 -8.45
CA GLY A 15 -1.58 4.22 -9.91
C GLY A 15 -2.64 5.17 -10.43
N SER A 16 -2.22 6.41 -10.72
CA SER A 16 -2.79 7.44 -11.60
C SER A 16 -4.29 7.83 -11.57
N ILE A 17 -4.49 9.11 -11.96
CA ILE A 17 -5.71 9.92 -12.17
C ILE A 17 -6.62 10.26 -10.98
N ASN A 18 -6.60 9.54 -9.87
CA ASN A 18 -7.16 10.03 -8.61
C ASN A 18 -6.23 9.59 -7.48
N ASN A 19 -5.37 10.50 -7.01
CA ASN A 19 -4.43 10.28 -5.88
C ASN A 19 -5.22 10.20 -4.56
N ALA A 20 -6.06 9.18 -4.44
CA ALA A 20 -6.76 8.86 -3.22
C ALA A 20 -5.79 8.03 -2.37
N LEU A 21 -5.30 8.62 -1.28
CA LEU A 21 -4.46 7.93 -0.32
C LEU A 21 -5.38 7.34 0.77
N ALA A 22 -5.08 6.13 1.24
CA ALA A 22 -5.96 5.45 2.18
C ALA A 22 -5.84 6.10 3.56
N ASP A 23 -6.89 6.76 4.04
CA ASP A 23 -6.93 7.44 5.34
C ASP A 23 -6.97 6.44 6.50
N SER A 24 -7.71 5.35 6.34
CA SER A 24 -7.81 4.31 7.35
C SER A 24 -8.04 2.95 6.71
N CYS A 25 -7.32 1.96 7.19
CA CYS A 25 -7.45 0.57 6.81
C CYS A 25 -7.60 -0.30 8.06
N ARG A 26 -8.33 -1.40 7.92
CA ARG A 26 -8.44 -2.46 8.94
C ARG A 26 -8.23 -3.82 8.28
N GLU A 27 -7.64 -4.75 9.00
CA GLU A 27 -7.56 -6.14 8.53
C GLU A 27 -8.95 -6.75 8.39
N ASN A 28 -9.12 -7.59 7.36
CA ASN A 28 -10.32 -8.38 7.15
C ASN A 28 -10.04 -9.88 7.23
N ILE A 29 -11.09 -10.70 7.22
CA ILE A 29 -11.00 -12.16 7.38
C ILE A 29 -10.37 -12.89 6.19
N PHE A 30 -10.08 -12.20 5.09
CA PHE A 30 -9.55 -12.78 3.85
C PHE A 30 -8.04 -12.59 3.70
N GLY A 31 -7.34 -12.22 4.78
CA GLY A 31 -5.91 -11.93 4.75
C GLY A 31 -5.58 -10.66 3.96
N GLY A 32 -6.55 -9.77 3.79
CA GLY A 32 -6.38 -8.44 3.21
C GLY A 32 -6.90 -7.36 4.15
N GLN A 33 -7.25 -6.21 3.59
CA GLN A 33 -7.69 -5.04 4.33
C GLN A 33 -8.91 -4.41 3.68
N ASP A 34 -9.78 -3.82 4.50
CA ASP A 34 -10.81 -2.88 4.05
C ASP A 34 -10.31 -1.46 4.32
N CYS A 35 -10.26 -0.62 3.30
CA CYS A 35 -9.75 0.74 3.39
C CYS A 35 -10.78 1.79 3.00
N ARG A 36 -10.68 2.96 3.62
CA ARG A 36 -11.41 4.18 3.23
C ARG A 36 -10.41 5.27 2.84
N TYR A 37 -10.74 5.96 1.76
CA TYR A 37 -9.90 7.00 1.18
C TYR A 37 -10.50 8.39 1.42
N ASP A 38 -9.65 9.40 1.39
CA ASP A 38 -9.99 10.83 1.54
C ASP A 38 -11.09 11.31 0.59
N ASN A 39 -11.09 10.82 -0.65
CA ASN A 39 -12.08 11.15 -1.67
C ASN A 39 -13.43 10.41 -1.50
N GLY A 40 -13.58 9.63 -0.42
CA GLY A 40 -14.80 8.89 -0.09
C GLY A 40 -14.93 7.53 -0.76
N THR A 41 -13.99 7.13 -1.62
CA THR A 41 -13.90 5.76 -2.18
C THR A 41 -13.59 4.76 -1.06
N THR A 42 -13.98 3.51 -1.23
CA THR A 42 -13.53 2.40 -0.38
C THR A 42 -12.89 1.30 -1.21
N SER A 43 -12.08 0.46 -0.57
CA SER A 43 -11.57 -0.76 -1.18
C SER A 43 -11.65 -1.93 -0.21
N SER A 44 -11.66 -3.13 -0.76
CA SER A 44 -11.48 -4.38 -0.01
C SER A 44 -10.48 -5.24 -0.76
N SER A 45 -9.50 -5.77 -0.02
CA SER A 45 -8.47 -6.65 -0.57
C SER A 45 -8.53 -8.04 0.04
N ARG A 46 -7.94 -9.00 -0.67
CA ARG A 46 -7.73 -10.39 -0.22
C ARG A 46 -6.33 -10.84 -0.61
N ALA A 47 -5.74 -11.73 0.18
CA ALA A 47 -4.49 -12.38 -0.22
C ALA A 47 -4.70 -13.23 -1.48
N ASN A 48 -3.73 -13.23 -2.39
CA ASN A 48 -3.74 -14.06 -3.59
C ASN A 48 -2.61 -15.12 -3.56
N ILE A 49 -2.64 -16.05 -4.51
CA ILE A 49 -1.70 -17.18 -4.56
C ILE A 49 -0.26 -16.79 -4.93
N PHE A 50 -0.03 -15.53 -5.32
CA PHE A 50 1.27 -15.02 -5.76
C PHE A 50 2.01 -14.25 -4.65
N GLY A 51 1.56 -14.39 -3.41
CA GLY A 51 2.15 -13.69 -2.26
C GLY A 51 1.87 -12.18 -2.27
N GLY A 52 0.87 -11.73 -3.03
CA GLY A 52 0.37 -10.35 -3.01
C GLY A 52 -1.13 -10.32 -2.66
N GLN A 53 -1.82 -9.28 -3.12
CA GLN A 53 -3.24 -9.08 -2.87
C GLN A 53 -3.99 -8.72 -4.15
N ASP A 54 -5.26 -9.10 -4.20
CA ASP A 54 -6.23 -8.58 -5.15
C ASP A 54 -7.14 -7.57 -4.45
N VAL A 55 -7.27 -6.38 -5.01
CA VAL A 55 -7.99 -5.23 -4.46
C VAL A 55 -9.14 -4.84 -5.38
N GLN A 56 -10.33 -4.68 -4.82
CA GLN A 56 -11.50 -4.14 -5.50
C GLN A 56 -11.87 -2.79 -4.88
N TYR A 57 -12.02 -1.77 -5.73
CA TYR A 57 -12.47 -0.44 -5.31
C TYR A 57 -13.97 -0.27 -5.56
N SER A 58 -14.62 0.58 -4.75
CA SER A 58 -16.05 0.86 -4.84
C SER A 58 -16.45 1.58 -6.14
N ASP A 59 -15.49 2.17 -6.84
CA ASP A 59 -15.67 2.82 -8.15
C ASP A 59 -15.42 1.89 -9.34
N GLY A 60 -15.23 0.60 -9.09
CA GLY A 60 -15.06 -0.43 -10.12
C GLY A 60 -13.61 -0.68 -10.54
N ARG A 61 -12.64 0.14 -10.10
CA ARG A 61 -11.22 -0.14 -10.34
C ARG A 61 -10.78 -1.41 -9.61
N THR A 62 -9.74 -2.06 -10.15
CA THR A 62 -9.08 -3.20 -9.51
C THR A 62 -7.58 -3.08 -9.55
N SER A 63 -6.93 -3.76 -8.60
CA SER A 63 -5.48 -3.89 -8.55
C SER A 63 -5.11 -5.31 -8.14
N THR A 64 -4.02 -5.82 -8.72
CA THR A 64 -3.42 -7.09 -8.31
C THR A 64 -1.93 -6.87 -8.07
N SER A 65 -1.45 -7.36 -6.94
CA SER A 65 -0.02 -7.39 -6.62
C SER A 65 0.53 -8.80 -6.52
N ARG A 66 1.85 -8.93 -6.67
CA ARG A 66 2.61 -10.15 -6.41
C ARG A 66 3.91 -9.80 -5.69
N ALA A 67 4.42 -10.69 -4.85
CA ALA A 67 5.76 -10.54 -4.30
C ALA A 67 6.82 -10.64 -5.40
N ASN A 68 7.87 -9.84 -5.32
CA ASN A 68 9.01 -9.91 -6.24
C ASN A 68 10.31 -10.32 -5.51
N ILE A 69 11.36 -10.60 -6.27
CA ILE A 69 12.64 -11.09 -5.74
C ILE A 69 13.44 -10.06 -4.92
N PHE A 70 13.01 -8.79 -4.91
CA PHE A 70 13.70 -7.69 -4.24
C PHE A 70 13.09 -7.36 -2.87
N GLY A 71 12.24 -8.25 -2.34
CA GLY A 71 11.56 -8.04 -1.06
C GLY A 71 10.47 -6.98 -1.11
N GLY A 72 10.01 -6.60 -2.31
CA GLY A 72 8.86 -5.72 -2.52
C GLY A 72 7.75 -6.42 -3.32
N GLN A 73 6.93 -5.64 -4.00
CA GLN A 73 5.82 -6.13 -4.81
C GLN A 73 5.78 -5.47 -6.18
N ASP A 74 5.26 -6.21 -7.16
CA ASP A 74 4.85 -5.66 -8.46
C ASP A 74 3.32 -5.54 -8.48
N VAL A 75 2.82 -4.36 -8.82
CA VAL A 75 1.39 -4.03 -8.83
C VAL A 75 0.93 -3.69 -10.23
N LYS A 76 -0.24 -4.20 -10.62
CA LYS A 76 -0.93 -3.86 -11.87
C LYS A 76 -2.37 -3.43 -11.58
N ASN A 77 -2.76 -2.30 -12.15
CA ASN A 77 -4.10 -1.74 -12.01
C ASN A 77 -4.92 -1.94 -13.29
N SER A 78 -6.24 -1.94 -13.16
CA SER A 78 -7.17 -2.09 -14.29
C SER A 78 -7.09 -0.96 -15.31
N ASP A 79 -6.57 0.21 -14.94
CA ASP A 79 -6.34 1.35 -15.85
C ASP A 79 -5.02 1.25 -16.63
N GLY A 80 -4.27 0.16 -16.45
CA GLY A 80 -2.98 -0.09 -17.09
C GLY A 80 -1.78 0.50 -16.35
N SER A 81 -2.01 1.29 -15.29
CA SER A 81 -0.92 1.79 -14.45
C SER A 81 -0.30 0.67 -13.61
N SER A 82 0.94 0.89 -13.20
CA SER A 82 1.69 -0.11 -12.43
C SER A 82 2.77 0.49 -11.56
N SER A 83 3.20 -0.28 -10.56
CA SER A 83 4.34 0.06 -9.74
C SER A 83 5.17 -1.18 -9.40
N THR A 84 6.43 -0.96 -9.10
CA THR A 84 7.35 -1.98 -8.60
C THR A 84 8.06 -1.41 -7.40
N SER A 85 8.06 -2.16 -6.30
CA SER A 85 8.77 -1.78 -5.09
C SER A 85 9.88 -2.77 -4.74
N ARG A 86 10.80 -2.32 -3.90
CA ARG A 86 11.86 -3.13 -3.28
C ARG A 86 12.04 -2.72 -1.83
N ALA A 87 12.44 -3.65 -0.97
CA ALA A 87 12.82 -3.32 0.40
C ALA A 87 14.05 -2.39 0.40
N ASN A 88 14.08 -1.43 1.33
CA ASN A 88 15.23 -0.57 1.57
C ASN A 88 15.81 -0.81 2.97
N ILE A 89 16.91 -0.12 3.29
CA ILE A 89 17.65 -0.31 4.56
C ILE A 89 16.97 0.32 5.79
N PHE A 90 15.84 0.99 5.62
CA PHE A 90 15.14 1.73 6.67
C PHE A 90 13.81 1.06 7.07
N ASP A 91 13.74 -0.26 6.91
CA ASP A 91 12.54 -1.07 7.15
C ASP A 91 11.30 -0.52 6.41
N GLY A 92 11.52 0.03 5.22
CA GLY A 92 10.50 0.51 4.30
C GLY A 92 10.76 0.04 2.87
N GLN A 93 10.19 0.74 1.88
CA GLN A 93 10.31 0.39 0.47
C GLN A 93 10.64 1.59 -0.40
N ASP A 94 11.42 1.36 -1.45
CA ASP A 94 11.50 2.26 -2.60
C ASP A 94 10.54 1.77 -3.67
N THR A 95 9.66 2.64 -4.17
CA THR A 95 8.66 2.32 -5.19
C THR A 95 8.85 3.19 -6.42
N GLN A 96 8.78 2.56 -7.59
CA GLN A 96 8.77 3.23 -8.89
C GLN A 96 7.39 3.05 -9.53
N TYR A 97 6.84 4.12 -10.08
CA TYR A 97 5.52 4.14 -10.72
C TYR A 97 5.66 4.26 -12.24
N SER A 98 4.72 3.69 -12.99
CA SER A 98 4.76 3.70 -14.46
C SER A 98 4.60 5.09 -15.09
N ASN A 99 4.15 6.09 -14.31
CA ASN A 99 4.09 7.48 -14.74
C ASN A 99 5.42 8.24 -14.55
N GLY A 100 6.47 7.57 -14.06
CA GLY A 100 7.79 8.15 -13.82
C GLY A 100 7.99 8.75 -12.42
N ASP A 101 6.94 8.78 -11.59
CA ASP A 101 7.10 9.14 -10.17
C ASP A 101 7.79 8.02 -9.39
N SER A 102 8.28 8.38 -8.20
CA SER A 102 8.83 7.43 -7.22
C SER A 102 8.43 7.80 -5.80
N SER A 103 8.51 6.84 -4.88
CA SER A 103 8.39 7.09 -3.45
C SER A 103 9.39 6.29 -2.65
N THR A 104 9.74 6.79 -1.47
CA THR A 104 10.55 6.07 -0.48
C THR A 104 9.84 6.14 0.85
N SER A 105 9.68 4.99 1.49
CA SER A 105 9.15 4.88 2.83
C SER A 105 10.18 4.37 3.83
N ARG A 106 9.94 4.64 5.11
CA ARG A 106 10.70 4.13 6.25
C ARG A 106 9.77 3.86 7.43
N ALA A 107 10.09 2.86 8.24
CA ALA A 107 9.34 2.61 9.47
C ALA A 107 9.45 3.81 10.43
N ASN A 108 8.37 4.10 11.15
CA ASN A 108 8.33 5.13 12.19
C ASN A 108 8.03 4.52 13.57
N ILE A 109 8.18 5.33 14.62
CA ILE A 109 8.02 4.90 16.02
C ILE A 109 6.58 4.55 16.42
N PHE A 110 5.60 4.83 15.56
CA PHE A 110 4.18 4.60 15.82
C PHE A 110 3.65 3.31 15.18
N GLY A 111 4.55 2.43 14.73
CA GLY A 111 4.19 1.16 14.10
C GLY A 111 3.61 1.33 12.69
N GLY A 112 3.86 2.48 12.04
CA GLY A 112 3.55 2.70 10.64
C GLY A 112 4.80 3.13 9.86
N GLN A 113 4.60 3.87 8.76
CA GLN A 113 5.65 4.35 7.88
C GLN A 113 5.48 5.83 7.54
N ASP A 114 6.61 6.52 7.41
CA ASP A 114 6.68 7.83 6.75
C ASP A 114 7.08 7.62 5.29
N THR A 115 6.34 8.20 4.35
CA THR A 115 6.53 8.06 2.91
C THR A 115 6.71 9.42 2.25
N HIS A 116 7.74 9.55 1.42
CA HIS A 116 7.99 10.75 0.60
C HIS A 116 7.88 10.41 -0.88
N TYR A 117 7.22 11.27 -1.64
CA TYR A 117 7.02 11.11 -3.08
C TYR A 117 7.89 12.11 -3.85
N SER A 118 8.34 11.73 -5.06
CA SER A 118 9.14 12.58 -5.95
C SER A 118 8.44 13.89 -6.34
N ASN A 119 7.10 13.90 -6.31
CA ASN A 119 6.27 15.06 -6.60
C ASN A 119 6.10 16.02 -5.40
N GLY A 120 6.84 15.81 -4.31
CA GLY A 120 6.85 16.68 -3.13
C GLY A 120 5.79 16.36 -2.08
N LYS A 121 4.86 15.44 -2.36
CA LYS A 121 3.88 14.97 -1.38
C LYS A 121 4.52 14.06 -0.33
N SER A 122 3.85 13.91 0.80
CA SER A 122 4.25 12.93 1.81
C SER A 122 3.06 12.36 2.58
N SER A 123 3.29 11.25 3.27
CA SER A 123 2.31 10.70 4.20
C SER A 123 2.98 10.06 5.40
N THR A 124 2.26 10.03 6.52
CA THR A 124 2.66 9.34 7.75
C THR A 124 1.52 8.44 8.19
N SER A 125 1.83 7.16 8.37
CA SER A 125 0.89 6.18 8.90
C SER A 125 1.25 5.76 10.31
N ARG A 126 0.27 5.26 11.06
CA ARG A 126 0.43 4.69 12.40
C ARG A 126 -0.50 3.49 12.56
N ALA A 127 -0.11 2.52 13.39
CA ALA A 127 -0.98 1.40 13.72
C ALA A 127 -2.27 1.88 14.42
N ASN A 128 -3.41 1.27 14.08
CA ASN A 128 -4.68 1.53 14.74
C ASN A 128 -5.15 0.30 15.56
N ILE A 129 -6.23 0.48 16.31
CA ILE A 129 -6.78 -0.56 17.21
C ILE A 129 -7.44 -1.74 16.46
N PHE A 130 -7.52 -1.68 15.13
CA PHE A 130 -8.15 -2.70 14.28
C PHE A 130 -7.11 -3.51 13.50
N ASN A 131 -5.89 -3.60 14.04
CA ASN A 131 -4.73 -4.25 13.40
C ASN A 131 -4.43 -3.73 11.99
N GLY A 132 -4.88 -2.52 11.66
CA GLY A 132 -4.56 -1.83 10.42
C GLY A 132 -3.76 -0.56 10.68
N GLN A 133 -3.87 0.39 9.76
CA GLN A 133 -3.17 1.68 9.87
C GLN A 133 -4.10 2.84 9.55
N ASP A 134 -3.87 3.95 10.24
CA ASP A 134 -4.42 5.26 9.86
C ASP A 134 -3.30 6.09 9.24
N THR A 135 -3.58 6.75 8.13
CA THR A 135 -2.61 7.54 7.37
C THR A 135 -3.04 8.99 7.28
N GLN A 136 -2.09 9.89 7.52
CA GLN A 136 -2.24 11.31 7.26
C GLN A 136 -1.40 11.71 6.05
N ASN A 137 -1.99 12.49 5.15
CA ASN A 137 -1.37 12.92 3.89
C ASN A 137 -1.07 14.42 3.92
N TYR A 138 0.05 14.83 3.30
CA TYR A 138 0.55 16.21 3.26
C TYR A 138 0.97 16.61 1.84
#